data_AF-A0A971RPD9-F1
#
_entry.id   AF-A0A971RPD9-F1
#
_cell.length_a   1.000
_cell.length_b   1.000
_cell.length_c   1.000
_cell.angle_alpha   90.00
_cell.angle_beta   90.00
_cell.angle_gamma   90.00
#
_symmetry.space_group_name_H-M   'P 1'
#
loop_
_entity.id
_entity.type
_entity.pdbx_description
1 polymer ?
#
loop_
_entity_poly.entity_id
_entity_poly.type
_entity_poly.pdbx_seq_one_letter_code
_entity_poly.pdbx_strand_id
1 'polypeptide(L)'
;MDQLEQYIVAMTNLYGMFHKNKLVEIYNSQNEEQISISDVDKYISEHEGNQMSKYVELYKGHFAHECIVEFDEFDSLLAPKSNKPYYVPEKQELLKYVDDFYFEKTKEYMALNNYVKVKLVNGDQVKADAICEEIQGSSHVEFDMQDILSSLRTWDVELSGIDQLNEFIGLVSEFVNNMRIWENNGFTPREIFNKYEKHNMKPLPRGPFDPDATNVIDMITRKKIGRNDPCPCGSGKKFKKCCLGRDGE
;
A
#
# COMPACT_ATOMS: atom_id res chain seq x y z
N MET A 1 14.80 -25.52 7.01
CA MET A 1 14.85 -24.36 6.13
C MET A 1 16.30 -23.98 5.92
N ASP A 2 16.83 -24.19 4.72
CA ASP A 2 18.15 -23.67 4.37
C ASP A 2 18.10 -22.14 4.18
N GLN A 3 19.25 -21.52 3.97
CA GLN A 3 19.33 -20.07 3.90
C GLN A 3 18.64 -19.49 2.66
N LEU A 4 18.67 -20.19 1.52
CA LEU A 4 18.00 -19.73 0.30
C LEU A 4 16.48 -19.76 0.49
N GLU A 5 15.96 -20.85 1.05
CA GLU A 5 14.56 -21.03 1.40
C GLU A 5 14.09 -19.95 2.40
N GLN A 6 14.90 -19.62 3.41
CA GLN A 6 14.58 -18.52 4.34
C GLN A 6 14.41 -17.17 3.63
N TYR A 7 15.28 -16.86 2.65
CA TYR A 7 15.13 -15.62 1.87
C TYR A 7 13.88 -15.67 0.99
N ILE A 8 13.59 -16.81 0.37
CA ILE A 8 12.39 -16.98 -0.45
C ILE A 8 11.13 -16.71 0.39
N VAL A 9 11.00 -17.35 1.56
CA VAL A 9 9.86 -17.17 2.47
C VAL A 9 9.79 -15.74 2.97
N ALA A 10 10.89 -15.21 3.53
CA ALA A 10 10.92 -13.87 4.10
C ALA A 10 10.58 -12.79 3.08
N MET A 11 11.13 -12.88 1.87
CA MET A 11 10.83 -11.94 0.79
C MET A 11 9.40 -12.11 0.28
N THR A 12 8.83 -13.32 0.34
CA THR A 12 7.44 -13.57 -0.05
C THR A 12 6.50 -12.91 0.95
N ASN A 13 6.73 -13.07 2.25
CA ASN A 13 5.93 -12.44 3.29
C ASN A 13 6.06 -10.90 3.30
N LEU A 14 7.25 -10.37 3.01
CA LEU A 14 7.48 -8.92 2.98
C LEU A 14 6.95 -8.25 1.70
N TYR A 15 7.05 -8.90 0.54
CA TYR A 15 6.73 -8.29 -0.75
C TYR A 15 5.45 -8.82 -1.39
N GLY A 16 4.88 -9.91 -0.88
CA GLY A 16 3.78 -10.67 -1.49
C GLY A 16 4.26 -11.47 -2.70
N MET A 17 4.94 -10.80 -3.64
CA MET A 17 5.59 -11.42 -4.79
C MET A 17 6.85 -10.67 -5.21
N PHE A 18 7.78 -11.40 -5.82
CA PHE A 18 9.00 -10.84 -6.42
C PHE A 18 9.57 -11.77 -7.49
N HIS A 19 10.22 -11.19 -8.50
CA HIS A 19 10.88 -11.96 -9.55
C HIS A 19 12.13 -12.66 -9.00
N LYS A 20 12.44 -13.88 -9.47
CA LYS A 20 13.63 -14.64 -9.02
C LYS A 20 14.96 -13.88 -9.12
N ASN A 21 15.10 -12.95 -10.07
CA ASN A 21 16.29 -12.10 -10.15
C ASN A 21 16.47 -11.18 -8.93
N LYS A 22 15.37 -10.73 -8.31
CA LYS A 22 15.40 -9.88 -7.11
C LYS A 22 15.90 -10.66 -5.89
N LEU A 23 15.61 -11.97 -5.82
CA LEU A 23 16.19 -12.86 -4.81
C LEU A 23 17.71 -12.85 -4.87
N VAL A 24 18.25 -13.09 -6.07
CA VAL A 24 19.70 -13.10 -6.29
C VAL A 24 20.32 -11.78 -5.87
N GLU A 25 19.74 -10.64 -6.29
CA GLU A 25 20.22 -9.31 -5.93
C GLU A 25 20.28 -9.08 -4.41
N ILE A 26 19.17 -9.33 -3.70
CA ILE A 26 19.09 -9.08 -2.26
C ILE A 26 19.96 -10.07 -1.48
N TYR A 27 19.91 -11.36 -1.82
CA TYR A 27 20.73 -12.39 -1.18
C TYR A 27 22.21 -12.05 -1.30
N ASN A 28 22.67 -11.72 -2.51
CA ASN A 28 24.06 -11.39 -2.77
C ASN A 28 24.52 -10.09 -2.11
N SER A 29 23.62 -9.12 -1.93
CA SER A 29 23.95 -7.88 -1.20
C SER A 29 24.15 -8.08 0.31
N GLN A 30 23.69 -9.20 0.88
CA GLN A 30 23.61 -9.44 2.32
C GLN A 30 24.47 -10.62 2.79
N ASN A 31 25.10 -11.36 1.89
CA ASN A 31 25.83 -12.58 2.21
C ASN A 31 27.21 -12.59 1.53
N GLU A 32 28.20 -13.19 2.18
CA GLU A 32 29.53 -13.38 1.58
C GLU A 32 29.48 -14.45 0.50
N GLU A 33 28.81 -15.57 0.77
CA GLU A 33 28.52 -16.59 -0.22
C GLU A 33 27.43 -16.10 -1.18
N GLN A 34 27.73 -16.15 -2.47
CA GLN A 34 26.89 -15.61 -3.52
C GLN A 34 26.17 -16.75 -4.25
N ILE A 35 24.96 -16.48 -4.72
CA ILE A 35 24.19 -17.38 -5.58
C ILE A 35 24.06 -16.78 -6.98
N SER A 36 23.86 -17.65 -7.96
CA SER A 36 23.49 -17.31 -9.33
C SER A 36 22.01 -17.62 -9.59
N ILE A 37 21.49 -17.10 -10.70
CA ILE A 37 20.14 -17.46 -11.14
C ILE A 37 20.00 -18.97 -11.43
N SER A 38 21.07 -19.61 -11.86
CA SER A 38 21.10 -21.06 -12.11
C SER A 38 20.96 -21.86 -10.83
N ASP A 39 21.48 -21.35 -9.70
CA ASP A 39 21.32 -21.99 -8.39
C ASP A 39 19.85 -21.91 -7.94
N VAL A 40 19.19 -20.78 -8.20
CA VAL A 40 17.75 -20.61 -7.95
C VAL A 40 16.91 -21.51 -8.84
N ASP A 41 17.22 -21.61 -10.13
CA ASP A 41 16.50 -22.48 -11.06
C ASP A 41 16.68 -23.97 -10.72
N LYS A 42 17.88 -24.34 -10.25
CA LYS A 42 18.13 -25.68 -9.71
C LYS A 42 17.29 -25.93 -8.46
N TYR A 43 17.29 -24.98 -7.52
CA TYR A 43 16.46 -25.08 -6.31
C TYR A 43 14.98 -25.27 -6.65
N ILE A 44 14.44 -24.46 -7.57
CA ILE A 44 13.06 -24.61 -8.07
C ILE A 44 12.82 -26.02 -8.60
N SER A 45 13.69 -26.52 -9.49
CA SER A 45 13.54 -27.83 -10.13
C SER A 45 13.57 -28.99 -9.12
N GLU A 46 14.37 -28.85 -8.06
CA GLU A 46 14.46 -29.84 -6.97
C GLU A 46 13.22 -29.84 -6.07
N HIS A 47 12.43 -28.77 -6.09
CA HIS A 47 11.23 -28.59 -5.28
C HIS A 47 9.93 -28.61 -6.11
N GLU A 48 10.00 -28.78 -7.44
CA GLU A 48 8.81 -28.97 -8.29
C GLU A 48 8.00 -30.20 -7.83
N GLY A 49 6.74 -29.99 -7.45
CA GLY A 49 5.83 -31.04 -6.96
C GLY A 49 5.84 -31.25 -5.44
N ASN A 50 6.75 -30.59 -4.72
CA ASN A 50 6.68 -30.42 -3.26
C ASN A 50 6.32 -28.95 -2.95
N GLN A 51 5.58 -28.68 -1.87
CA GLN A 51 5.41 -27.29 -1.42
C GLN A 51 6.80 -26.73 -1.05
N MET A 52 7.35 -25.87 -1.92
CA MET A 52 8.69 -25.28 -1.85
C MET A 52 8.94 -24.60 -0.48
N SER A 53 7.86 -24.12 0.13
CA SER A 53 7.63 -23.89 1.56
C SER A 53 6.12 -23.64 1.73
N LYS A 54 5.58 -23.69 2.96
CA LYS A 54 4.14 -23.42 3.19
C LYS A 54 3.82 -22.01 2.65
N TYR A 55 2.81 -21.90 1.78
CA TYR A 55 2.32 -20.64 1.20
C TYR A 55 3.19 -19.92 0.15
N VAL A 56 4.23 -20.55 -0.41
CA VAL A 56 5.02 -19.97 -1.52
C VAL A 56 4.83 -20.74 -2.83
N GLU A 57 4.45 -20.03 -3.88
CA GLU A 57 4.28 -20.56 -5.23
C GLU A 57 5.22 -19.89 -6.23
N LEU A 58 5.62 -20.64 -7.27
CA LEU A 58 6.31 -20.09 -8.42
C LEU A 58 5.32 -19.86 -9.55
N TYR A 59 5.08 -18.60 -9.89
CA TYR A 59 4.13 -18.21 -10.91
C TYR A 59 4.72 -17.14 -11.83
N LYS A 60 4.69 -17.37 -13.15
CA LYS A 60 5.24 -16.45 -14.18
C LYS A 60 6.67 -15.94 -13.85
N GLY A 61 7.55 -16.81 -13.32
CA GLY A 61 8.94 -16.47 -12.95
C GLY A 61 9.09 -15.67 -11.65
N HIS A 62 8.01 -15.53 -10.88
CA HIS A 62 7.99 -14.86 -9.59
C HIS A 62 7.71 -15.87 -8.48
N PHE A 63 8.39 -15.72 -7.35
CA PHE A 63 7.89 -16.29 -6.11
C PHE A 63 6.75 -15.40 -5.64
N ALA A 64 5.61 -16.00 -5.33
CA ALA A 64 4.40 -15.33 -4.91
C ALA A 64 3.78 -16.05 -3.71
N HIS A 65 3.15 -15.28 -2.83
CA HIS A 65 2.36 -15.81 -1.74
C HIS A 65 1.13 -16.54 -2.30
N GLU A 66 0.78 -17.69 -1.73
CA GLU A 66 -0.31 -18.58 -2.19
C GLU A 66 -1.61 -17.81 -2.40
N CYS A 67 -2.01 -16.93 -1.47
CA CYS A 67 -3.22 -16.12 -1.62
C CYS A 67 -3.26 -15.30 -2.93
N ILE A 68 -2.14 -14.78 -3.41
CA ILE A 68 -2.11 -13.99 -4.65
C ILE A 68 -2.42 -14.88 -5.86
N VAL A 69 -1.94 -16.13 -5.84
CA VAL A 69 -2.18 -17.06 -6.93
C VAL A 69 -3.58 -17.66 -6.83
N GLU A 70 -4.00 -18.06 -5.62
CA GLU A 70 -5.34 -18.63 -5.36
C GLU A 70 -6.48 -17.66 -5.71
N PHE A 71 -6.31 -16.36 -5.43
CA PHE A 71 -7.31 -15.33 -5.70
C PHE A 71 -7.14 -14.61 -7.04
N ASP A 72 -6.22 -15.07 -7.91
CA ASP A 72 -5.95 -14.47 -9.24
C ASP A 72 -5.59 -12.98 -9.19
N GLU A 73 -4.90 -12.55 -8.13
CA GLU A 73 -4.54 -11.14 -7.89
C GLU A 73 -3.21 -10.76 -8.54
N PHE A 74 -2.55 -11.70 -9.21
CA PHE A 74 -1.16 -11.53 -9.64
C PHE A 74 -0.98 -10.32 -10.56
N ASP A 75 -1.79 -10.23 -11.61
CA ASP A 75 -1.68 -9.18 -12.61
C ASP A 75 -2.13 -7.82 -12.04
N SER A 76 -3.13 -7.81 -11.16
CA SER A 76 -3.62 -6.61 -10.44
C SER A 76 -2.54 -6.02 -9.53
N LEU A 77 -1.77 -6.86 -8.84
CA LEU A 77 -0.72 -6.43 -7.94
C LEU A 77 0.59 -6.06 -8.67
N LEU A 78 0.86 -6.68 -9.82
CA LEU A 78 2.09 -6.42 -10.60
C LEU A 78 2.19 -4.98 -11.11
N ALA A 79 1.08 -4.42 -11.58
CA ALA A 79 1.02 -3.06 -12.14
C ALA A 79 1.45 -1.96 -11.13
N PRO A 80 0.87 -1.84 -9.92
CA PRO A 80 1.26 -0.83 -8.95
C PRO A 80 2.70 -1.02 -8.42
N LYS A 81 3.24 -2.24 -8.45
CA LYS A 81 4.59 -2.57 -7.98
C LYS A 81 5.69 -2.20 -8.97
N SER A 82 5.41 -2.26 -10.27
CA SER A 82 6.44 -2.29 -11.34
C SER A 82 7.39 -1.08 -11.37
N ASN A 83 6.94 0.09 -10.90
CA ASN A 83 7.76 1.32 -10.90
C ASN A 83 8.25 1.74 -9.50
N LYS A 84 7.97 0.93 -8.47
CA LYS A 84 8.33 1.25 -7.09
C LYS A 84 9.63 0.53 -6.69
N PRO A 85 10.52 1.18 -5.94
CA PRO A 85 11.71 0.52 -5.41
C PRO A 85 11.33 -0.55 -4.38
N TYR A 86 12.25 -1.47 -4.10
CA TYR A 86 12.10 -2.41 -3.00
C TYR A 86 12.63 -1.80 -1.70
N TYR A 87 11.87 -1.95 -0.63
CA TYR A 87 12.39 -1.73 0.72
C TYR A 87 13.25 -2.93 1.10
N VAL A 88 14.56 -2.74 1.26
CA VAL A 88 15.49 -3.82 1.62
C VAL A 88 15.99 -3.58 3.04
N PRO A 89 15.44 -4.29 4.06
CA PRO A 89 15.92 -4.18 5.43
C PRO A 89 17.26 -4.90 5.59
N GLU A 90 17.95 -4.63 6.70
CA GLU A 90 19.12 -5.41 7.11
C GLU A 90 18.80 -6.90 7.20
N LYS A 91 19.78 -7.78 6.96
CA LYS A 91 19.59 -9.24 6.92
C LYS A 91 18.81 -9.78 8.12
N GLN A 92 19.20 -9.38 9.33
CA GLN A 92 18.56 -9.88 10.57
C GLN A 92 17.09 -9.46 10.68
N GLU A 93 16.74 -8.31 10.11
CA GLU A 93 15.38 -7.80 10.08
C GLU A 93 14.57 -8.47 8.97
N LEU A 94 15.16 -8.67 7.78
CA LEU A 94 14.52 -9.43 6.69
C LEU A 94 14.12 -10.83 7.16
N LEU A 95 15.02 -11.55 7.81
CA LEU A 95 14.79 -12.95 8.21
C LEU A 95 13.75 -13.12 9.32
N LYS A 96 13.27 -12.05 9.96
CA LYS A 96 12.10 -12.14 10.86
C LYS A 96 10.82 -12.47 10.10
N TYR A 97 10.73 -12.06 8.83
CA TYR A 97 9.59 -12.36 7.95
C TYR A 97 9.53 -13.83 7.53
N VAL A 98 10.47 -14.70 7.95
CA VAL A 98 10.28 -16.15 7.81
C VAL A 98 9.05 -16.61 8.61
N ASP A 99 8.75 -15.95 9.72
CA ASP A 99 7.48 -16.09 10.44
C ASP A 99 6.38 -15.32 9.70
N ASP A 100 5.36 -16.02 9.23
CA ASP A 100 4.22 -15.48 8.48
C ASP A 100 3.35 -14.55 9.33
N PHE A 101 3.43 -14.67 10.66
CA PHE A 101 2.74 -13.78 11.60
C PHE A 101 3.60 -12.57 12.00
N TYR A 102 4.84 -12.47 11.53
CA TYR A 102 5.71 -11.35 11.88
C TYR A 102 5.32 -10.06 11.15
N PHE A 103 5.14 -9.00 11.92
CA PHE A 103 5.13 -7.63 11.44
C PHE A 103 5.68 -6.69 12.51
N GLU A 104 6.08 -5.49 12.08
CA GLU A 104 6.58 -4.48 13.01
C GLU A 104 5.48 -3.92 13.90
N LYS A 105 5.61 -4.11 15.22
CA LYS A 105 4.77 -3.46 16.22
C LYS A 105 5.21 -2.02 16.45
N THR A 106 4.87 -1.15 15.50
CA THR A 106 5.18 0.30 15.51
C THR A 106 4.47 1.05 16.65
N LYS A 107 4.81 2.32 16.87
CA LYS A 107 4.09 3.16 17.84
C LYS A 107 2.62 3.36 17.45
N GLU A 108 2.31 3.36 16.16
CA GLU A 108 0.95 3.43 15.62
C GLU A 108 0.17 2.15 15.91
N TYR A 109 0.80 0.97 15.75
CA TYR A 109 0.24 -0.30 16.20
C TYR A 109 -0.08 -0.26 17.69
N MET A 110 0.88 0.16 18.53
CA MET A 110 0.68 0.22 19.99
C MET A 110 -0.45 1.17 20.38
N ALA A 111 -0.61 2.29 19.65
CA ALA A 111 -1.71 3.23 19.86
C ALA A 111 -3.07 2.60 19.52
N LEU A 112 -3.18 1.95 18.36
CA LEU A 112 -4.40 1.24 17.95
C LEU A 112 -4.73 0.11 18.93
N ASN A 113 -3.76 -0.75 19.24
CA ASN A 113 -3.93 -1.87 20.16
C ASN A 113 -4.38 -1.42 21.55
N ASN A 114 -3.76 -0.37 22.10
CA ASN A 114 -4.16 0.17 23.38
C ASN A 114 -5.59 0.75 23.34
N TYR A 115 -5.97 1.40 22.24
CA TYR A 115 -7.33 1.87 22.05
C TYR A 115 -8.33 0.71 22.03
N VAL A 116 -8.10 -0.30 21.17
CA VAL A 116 -8.96 -1.50 21.09
C VAL A 116 -9.08 -2.13 22.47
N LYS A 117 -7.96 -2.39 23.14
CA LYS A 117 -7.93 -2.96 24.49
C LYS A 117 -8.81 -2.20 25.47
N VAL A 118 -8.57 -0.90 25.63
CA VAL A 118 -9.20 -0.11 26.70
C VAL A 118 -10.65 0.25 26.36
N LYS A 119 -10.94 0.54 25.08
CA LYS A 119 -12.23 1.13 24.66
C LYS A 119 -13.18 0.14 24.02
N LEU A 120 -12.68 -0.94 23.44
CA LEU A 120 -13.50 -1.86 22.64
C LEU A 120 -13.64 -3.25 23.28
N VAL A 121 -12.63 -3.71 24.03
CA VAL A 121 -12.61 -5.08 24.58
C VAL A 121 -12.35 -5.14 26.09
N ASN A 122 -12.64 -4.06 26.82
CA ASN A 122 -12.66 -4.02 28.29
C ASN A 122 -11.38 -4.53 28.98
N GLY A 123 -10.22 -4.26 28.40
CA GLY A 123 -8.91 -4.65 28.94
C GLY A 123 -8.38 -5.99 28.47
N ASP A 124 -9.13 -6.73 27.64
CA ASP A 124 -8.68 -8.00 27.08
C ASP A 124 -7.54 -7.80 26.06
N GLN A 125 -6.32 -8.11 26.47
CA GLN A 125 -5.13 -7.97 25.61
C GLN A 125 -5.14 -8.98 24.46
N VAL A 126 -5.59 -10.22 24.69
CA VAL A 126 -5.58 -11.27 23.66
C VAL A 126 -6.55 -10.91 22.54
N LYS A 127 -7.76 -10.46 22.89
CA LYS A 127 -8.74 -10.01 21.91
C LYS A 127 -8.28 -8.74 21.18
N ALA A 128 -7.62 -7.82 21.87
CA ALA A 128 -7.06 -6.63 21.24
C ALA A 128 -5.95 -6.95 20.24
N ASP A 129 -5.05 -7.87 20.59
CA ASP A 129 -4.00 -8.35 19.68
C ASP A 129 -4.63 -9.02 18.45
N ALA A 130 -5.57 -9.95 18.64
CA ALA A 130 -6.22 -10.65 17.54
C ALA A 130 -6.94 -9.70 16.55
N ILE A 131 -7.68 -8.70 17.06
CA ILE A 131 -8.34 -7.69 16.21
C ILE A 131 -7.30 -6.87 15.43
N CYS A 132 -6.22 -6.44 16.07
CA CYS A 132 -5.20 -5.64 15.39
C CYS A 132 -4.41 -6.45 14.36
N GLU A 133 -4.18 -7.73 14.63
CA GLU A 133 -3.54 -8.67 13.70
C GLU A 133 -4.45 -8.95 12.49
N GLU A 134 -5.77 -9.06 12.67
CA GLU A 134 -6.70 -9.19 11.54
C GLU A 134 -6.78 -7.92 10.68
N ILE A 135 -6.77 -6.74 11.32
CA ILE A 135 -6.66 -5.45 10.61
C ILE A 135 -5.38 -5.41 9.77
N GLN A 136 -4.27 -5.86 10.35
CA GLN A 136 -2.97 -5.91 9.68
C GLN A 136 -2.99 -6.88 8.49
N GLY A 137 -3.47 -8.11 8.69
CA GLY A 137 -3.58 -9.13 7.64
C GLY A 137 -4.43 -8.67 6.46
N SER A 138 -5.59 -8.07 6.74
CA SER A 138 -6.52 -7.57 5.71
C SER A 138 -5.97 -6.38 4.92
N SER A 139 -4.97 -5.66 5.47
CA SER A 139 -4.44 -4.43 4.86
C SER A 139 -3.23 -4.66 3.93
N HIS A 140 -2.68 -5.88 3.83
CA HIS A 140 -1.47 -6.14 3.04
C HIS A 140 -1.68 -6.15 1.53
N VAL A 141 -2.88 -6.56 1.09
CA VAL A 141 -3.25 -6.76 -0.31
C VAL A 141 -3.97 -5.51 -0.81
N GLU A 142 -5.19 -5.28 -0.34
CA GLU A 142 -6.02 -4.12 -0.67
C GLU A 142 -6.71 -3.64 0.59
N PHE A 143 -6.50 -2.38 0.95
CA PHE A 143 -7.10 -1.80 2.15
C PHE A 143 -8.54 -1.36 1.88
N ASP A 144 -9.50 -2.04 2.53
CA ASP A 144 -10.88 -1.55 2.64
C ASP A 144 -11.28 -1.36 4.12
N MET A 145 -11.66 -0.13 4.45
CA MET A 145 -12.19 0.19 5.79
C MET A 145 -13.48 -0.56 6.08
N GLN A 146 -14.31 -0.87 5.08
CA GLN A 146 -15.55 -1.62 5.29
C GLN A 146 -15.27 -3.04 5.77
N ASP A 147 -14.21 -3.68 5.27
CA ASP A 147 -13.82 -5.02 5.70
C ASP A 147 -13.33 -5.00 7.15
N ILE A 148 -12.55 -3.99 7.53
CA ILE A 148 -12.12 -3.77 8.92
C ILE A 148 -13.30 -3.50 9.86
N LEU A 149 -14.28 -2.70 9.44
CA LEU A 149 -15.49 -2.49 10.23
C LEU A 149 -16.35 -3.75 10.31
N SER A 150 -16.29 -4.60 9.28
CA SER A 150 -16.98 -5.89 9.28
C SER A 150 -16.34 -6.89 10.23
N SER A 151 -15.00 -6.92 10.34
CA SER A 151 -14.29 -7.83 11.23
C SER A 151 -14.57 -7.53 12.69
N LEU A 152 -14.70 -6.25 13.08
CA LEU A 152 -15.13 -5.89 14.44
C LEU A 152 -16.45 -6.57 14.85
N ARG A 153 -17.41 -6.68 13.92
CA ARG A 153 -18.68 -7.38 14.18
C ARG A 153 -18.48 -8.88 14.39
N THR A 154 -17.58 -9.51 13.64
CA THR A 154 -17.19 -10.92 13.84
C THR A 154 -16.63 -11.16 15.24
N TRP A 155 -15.93 -10.17 15.80
CA TRP A 155 -15.42 -10.21 17.17
C TRP A 155 -16.43 -9.78 18.24
N ASP A 156 -17.70 -9.57 17.91
CA ASP A 156 -18.71 -9.06 18.85
C ASP A 156 -18.26 -7.72 19.49
N VAL A 157 -17.71 -6.83 18.66
CA VAL A 157 -17.29 -5.48 19.01
C VAL A 157 -18.12 -4.47 18.23
N GLU A 158 -18.78 -3.57 18.96
CA GLU A 158 -19.57 -2.49 18.38
C GLU A 158 -18.97 -1.12 18.72
N LEU A 159 -19.02 -0.20 17.75
CA LEU A 159 -18.61 1.19 17.94
C LEU A 159 -19.83 2.03 18.35
N SER A 160 -19.73 2.68 19.50
CA SER A 160 -20.72 3.57 20.09
C SER A 160 -20.70 4.96 19.44
N GLY A 161 -21.41 5.09 18.32
CA GLY A 161 -21.68 6.37 17.68
C GLY A 161 -20.52 6.94 16.84
N ILE A 162 -20.76 8.13 16.29
CA ILE A 162 -19.91 8.72 15.25
C ILE A 162 -18.53 9.15 15.76
N ASP A 163 -18.44 9.61 17.01
CA ASP A 163 -17.18 10.09 17.58
C ASP A 163 -16.20 8.94 17.77
N GLN A 164 -16.67 7.80 18.32
CA GLN A 164 -15.84 6.61 18.47
C GLN A 164 -15.42 6.02 17.12
N LEU A 165 -16.33 6.05 16.13
CA LEU A 165 -16.02 5.64 14.77
C LEU A 165 -14.88 6.47 14.17
N ASN A 166 -14.94 7.80 14.30
CA ASN A 166 -13.92 8.70 13.77
C ASN A 166 -12.56 8.52 14.45
N GLU A 167 -12.54 8.33 15.77
CA GLU A 167 -11.32 8.00 16.52
C GLU A 167 -10.69 6.69 16.03
N PHE A 168 -11.51 5.64 15.89
CA PHE A 168 -11.05 4.34 15.42
C PHE A 168 -10.51 4.41 13.99
N ILE A 169 -11.24 5.05 13.06
CA ILE A 169 -10.79 5.26 11.67
C ILE A 169 -9.45 6.00 11.64
N GLY A 170 -9.28 7.03 12.48
CA GLY A 170 -8.02 7.77 12.58
C GLY A 170 -6.84 6.90 13.00
N LEU A 171 -7.04 6.05 14.01
CA LEU A 171 -6.01 5.12 14.50
C LEU A 171 -5.68 4.03 13.48
N VAL A 172 -6.69 3.43 12.85
CA VAL A 172 -6.50 2.45 11.77
C VAL A 172 -5.75 3.09 10.60
N SER A 173 -6.14 4.30 10.20
CA SER A 173 -5.46 5.02 9.11
C SER A 173 -4.00 5.30 9.44
N GLU A 174 -3.67 5.74 10.65
CA GLU A 174 -2.27 5.94 11.03
C GLU A 174 -1.49 4.63 11.09
N PHE A 175 -2.10 3.54 11.58
CA PHE A 175 -1.45 2.23 11.57
C PHE A 175 -1.16 1.75 10.15
N VAL A 176 -2.18 1.71 9.28
CA VAL A 176 -2.05 1.22 7.90
C VAL A 176 -1.08 2.06 7.07
N ASN A 177 -1.06 3.38 7.28
CA ASN A 177 -0.11 4.25 6.59
C ASN A 177 1.36 4.03 7.01
N ASN A 178 1.60 3.41 8.16
CA ASN A 178 2.94 3.17 8.71
C ASN A 178 3.28 1.67 8.82
N MET A 179 2.52 0.78 8.17
CA MET A 179 2.88 -0.63 8.01
C MET A 179 3.36 -0.92 6.59
N ARG A 180 4.17 -1.97 6.45
CA ARG A 180 4.70 -2.42 5.16
C ARG A 180 3.60 -3.14 4.40
N ILE A 181 3.45 -2.84 3.10
CA ILE A 181 2.43 -3.47 2.25
C ILE A 181 3.03 -3.99 0.95
N TRP A 182 2.38 -4.98 0.35
CA TRP A 182 2.89 -5.67 -0.84
C TRP A 182 2.88 -4.80 -2.08
N GLU A 183 1.84 -3.98 -2.28
CA GLU A 183 1.73 -3.01 -3.37
C GLU A 183 2.90 -2.02 -3.46
N ASN A 184 3.60 -1.81 -2.34
CA ASN A 184 4.72 -0.89 -2.20
C ASN A 184 6.08 -1.58 -2.12
N ASN A 185 6.17 -2.87 -2.48
CA ASN A 185 7.40 -3.66 -2.40
C ASN A 185 8.06 -3.56 -1.00
N GLY A 186 7.24 -3.67 0.05
CA GLY A 186 7.68 -3.66 1.44
C GLY A 186 7.88 -2.28 2.05
N PHE A 187 7.70 -1.18 1.30
CA PHE A 187 7.64 0.15 1.90
C PHE A 187 6.30 0.43 2.57
N THR A 188 6.31 1.29 3.58
CA THR A 188 5.06 1.87 4.10
C THR A 188 4.50 2.93 3.15
N PRO A 189 3.16 3.13 3.09
CA PRO A 189 2.58 4.26 2.36
C PRO A 189 3.20 5.61 2.74
N ARG A 190 3.48 5.83 4.02
CA ARG A 190 4.11 7.05 4.53
C ARG A 190 5.53 7.26 3.98
N GLU A 191 6.32 6.19 3.86
CA GLU A 191 7.65 6.27 3.26
C GLU A 191 7.60 6.56 1.77
N ILE A 192 6.71 5.88 1.03
CA ILE A 192 6.51 6.14 -0.41
C ILE A 192 6.15 7.61 -0.61
N PHE A 193 5.15 8.09 0.14
CA PHE A 193 4.71 9.48 0.08
C PHE A 193 5.86 10.45 0.35
N ASN A 194 6.57 10.28 1.48
CA ASN A 194 7.61 11.22 1.89
C ASN A 194 8.83 11.23 0.95
N LYS A 195 9.25 10.06 0.44
CA LYS A 195 10.45 9.93 -0.40
C LYS A 195 10.16 10.28 -1.86
N TYR A 196 9.01 9.86 -2.41
CA TYR A 196 8.78 9.85 -3.86
C TYR A 196 7.64 10.74 -4.35
N GLU A 197 6.65 11.08 -3.51
CA GLU A 197 5.43 11.77 -3.99
C GLU A 197 5.29 13.19 -3.48
N LYS A 198 5.70 13.45 -2.24
CA LYS A 198 5.51 14.73 -1.54
C LYS A 198 6.06 15.93 -2.31
N HIS A 199 7.16 15.75 -3.04
CA HIS A 199 7.77 16.81 -3.84
C HIS A 199 7.02 17.11 -5.15
N ASN A 200 6.19 16.17 -5.61
CA ASN A 200 5.33 16.32 -6.80
C ASN A 200 3.96 16.94 -6.46
N MET A 201 3.62 17.01 -5.17
CA MET A 201 2.37 17.59 -4.69
C MET A 201 2.39 19.11 -4.84
N LYS A 202 1.33 19.66 -5.44
CA LYS A 202 1.10 21.10 -5.44
C LYS A 202 0.58 21.52 -4.06
N PRO A 203 1.04 22.66 -3.51
CA PRO A 203 0.47 23.17 -2.28
C PRO A 203 -1.03 23.45 -2.49
N LEU A 204 -1.81 23.23 -1.42
CA LEU A 204 -3.21 23.63 -1.42
C LEU A 204 -3.33 25.11 -1.80
N PRO A 205 -4.35 25.50 -2.59
CA PRO A 205 -4.60 26.90 -2.90
C PRO A 205 -4.66 27.72 -1.60
N ARG A 206 -3.90 28.81 -1.52
CA ARG A 206 -3.82 29.65 -0.30
C ARG A 206 -5.09 30.48 -0.04
N GLY A 207 -6.15 30.28 -0.80
CA GLY A 207 -7.39 31.04 -0.72
C GLY A 207 -8.61 30.13 -0.71
N PRO A 208 -9.78 30.65 -0.29
CA PRO A 208 -11.04 29.93 -0.42
C PRO A 208 -11.21 29.44 -1.87
N PHE A 209 -11.88 28.31 -2.03
CA PHE A 209 -12.30 27.85 -3.35
C PHE A 209 -13.14 28.95 -4.00
N ASP A 210 -12.59 29.61 -5.01
CA ASP A 210 -13.28 30.61 -5.82
C ASP A 210 -13.84 29.92 -7.07
N PRO A 211 -15.15 29.64 -7.13
CA PRO A 211 -15.76 28.97 -8.28
C PRO A 211 -15.77 29.82 -9.57
N ASP A 212 -15.37 31.09 -9.48
CA ASP A 212 -15.21 32.01 -10.62
C ASP A 212 -13.74 32.21 -11.03
N ALA A 213 -12.77 31.67 -10.27
CA ALA A 213 -11.34 31.75 -10.60
C ALA A 213 -10.97 30.80 -11.76
N THR A 214 -11.18 31.25 -13.00
CA THR A 214 -10.61 30.60 -14.19
C THR A 214 -9.15 30.99 -14.36
N ASN A 215 -8.25 30.00 -14.33
CA ASN A 215 -6.83 30.18 -14.69
C ASN A 215 -6.60 30.15 -16.22
N VAL A 216 -7.60 30.56 -17.01
CA VAL A 216 -7.47 30.63 -18.47
C VAL A 216 -6.82 31.96 -18.83
N ILE A 217 -5.64 31.87 -19.43
CA ILE A 217 -4.88 33.02 -19.94
C ILE A 217 -5.20 33.15 -21.43
N ASP A 218 -5.66 34.32 -21.84
CA ASP A 218 -5.77 34.68 -23.26
C ASP A 218 -4.36 34.65 -23.89
N MET A 219 -4.13 33.79 -24.87
CA MET A 219 -2.78 33.66 -25.45
C MET A 219 -2.37 34.87 -26.31
N ILE A 220 -3.32 35.72 -26.73
CA ILE A 220 -3.08 36.92 -27.54
C ILE A 220 -2.72 38.10 -26.64
N THR A 221 -3.45 38.29 -25.54
CA THR A 221 -3.32 39.46 -24.65
C THR A 221 -2.61 39.16 -23.33
N ARG A 222 -2.34 37.89 -23.03
CA ARG A 222 -1.78 37.37 -21.77
C ARG A 222 -2.56 37.79 -20.52
N LYS A 223 -3.82 38.20 -20.66
CA LYS A 223 -4.70 38.55 -19.54
C LYS A 223 -5.46 37.33 -19.05
N LYS A 224 -5.68 37.26 -17.74
CA LYS A 224 -6.62 36.30 -17.15
C LYS A 224 -8.04 36.69 -17.58
N ILE A 225 -8.79 35.72 -18.09
CA ILE A 225 -10.20 35.89 -18.45
C ILE A 225 -11.05 35.23 -17.36
N GLY A 226 -11.92 36.00 -16.73
CA GLY A 226 -12.91 35.50 -15.79
C GLY A 226 -14.08 34.80 -16.49
N ARG A 227 -14.73 33.83 -15.82
CA ARG A 227 -15.92 33.11 -16.33
C ARG A 227 -17.00 34.01 -16.91
N ASN A 228 -17.21 35.17 -16.29
CA ASN A 228 -18.27 36.12 -16.64
C ASN A 228 -17.83 37.20 -17.63
N ASP A 229 -16.54 37.27 -18.01
CA ASP A 229 -16.00 38.26 -18.94
C ASP A 229 -16.44 37.98 -20.39
N PRO A 230 -16.40 38.97 -21.28
CA PRO A 230 -16.61 38.77 -22.71
C PRO A 230 -15.64 37.72 -23.28
N CYS A 231 -16.16 36.80 -24.10
CA CYS A 231 -15.37 35.72 -24.66
C CYS A 231 -14.39 36.23 -25.74
N PRO A 232 -13.10 35.87 -25.69
CA PRO A 232 -12.08 36.40 -26.60
C PRO A 232 -12.22 35.91 -28.04
N CYS A 233 -13.05 34.89 -28.32
CA CYS A 233 -13.31 34.42 -29.68
C CYS A 233 -14.18 35.38 -30.51
N GLY A 234 -14.55 36.54 -29.96
CA GLY A 234 -15.36 37.55 -30.65
C GLY A 234 -16.86 37.21 -30.73
N SER A 235 -17.31 36.17 -30.03
CA SER A 235 -18.72 35.74 -30.08
C SER A 235 -19.73 36.70 -29.42
N GLY A 236 -19.26 37.70 -28.68
CA GLY A 236 -20.11 38.61 -27.88
C GLY A 236 -20.76 37.97 -26.66
N LYS A 237 -20.56 36.66 -26.42
CA LYS A 237 -21.10 35.93 -25.26
C LYS A 237 -20.12 36.01 -24.08
N LYS A 238 -20.62 35.79 -22.84
CA LYS A 238 -19.76 35.54 -21.67
C LYS A 238 -18.92 34.28 -21.89
N PHE A 239 -17.68 34.24 -21.42
CA PHE A 239 -16.75 33.13 -21.61
C PHE A 239 -17.37 31.78 -21.19
N LYS A 240 -18.05 31.72 -20.05
CA LYS A 240 -18.78 30.53 -19.54
C LYS A 240 -19.92 30.02 -20.42
N LYS A 241 -20.47 30.87 -21.30
CA LYS A 241 -21.57 30.52 -22.23
C LYS A 241 -21.08 30.35 -23.67
N CYS A 242 -19.77 30.37 -23.88
CA CYS A 242 -19.15 30.18 -25.18
C CYS A 242 -18.03 29.17 -25.09
N CYS A 243 -16.77 29.57 -25.18
CA CYS A 243 -15.64 28.64 -25.32
C CYS A 243 -15.45 27.71 -24.11
N LEU A 244 -15.89 28.10 -22.90
CA LEU A 244 -15.84 27.24 -21.72
C LEU A 244 -17.08 26.34 -21.57
N GLY A 245 -18.19 26.67 -22.23
CA GLY A 245 -19.46 25.93 -22.12
C GLY A 245 -19.71 24.95 -23.26
N ARG A 246 -18.73 24.72 -24.14
CA ARG A 246 -18.85 23.82 -25.30
C ARG A 246 -18.42 22.37 -25.01
N ASP A 247 -18.00 22.06 -23.79
CA ASP A 247 -17.57 20.70 -23.40
C ASP A 247 -18.76 19.76 -23.08
N GLY A 248 -19.90 19.95 -23.73
CA GLY A 248 -21.16 19.28 -23.38
C GLY A 248 -22.17 19.12 -24.53
N GLU A 249 -21.69 18.96 -25.76
CA GLU A 249 -22.45 18.38 -26.89
C GLU A 249 -21.61 17.29 -27.56
#